data_AF-A0A6P1ZEH0-F1
#
_entry.id   AF-A0A6P1ZEH0-F1
#
_cell.length_a   1.000
_cell.length_b   1.000
_cell.length_c   1.000
_cell.angle_alpha   90.00
_cell.angle_beta   90.00
_cell.angle_gamma   90.00
#
_symmetry.space_group_name_H-M   'P 1'
#
loop_
_entity.id
_entity.type
_entity.pdbx_description
1 polymer ?
#
loop_
_entity_poly.entity_id
_entity_poly.type
_entity_poly.pdbx_seq_one_letter_code
_entity_poly.pdbx_strand_id
1 'polypeptide(L)'
;MGALSNRYPAKTLLIAGIALFATLSLAGTGSSASRQHRQWDRLSAVACEYADEARALALHAAEVLVSIDTLAGEASRSVPAEIMAREIGNPLAQVRRDARDFRSAVRSFEIGMRRLCEGRADGASLRNATEWFNNLVQEINAAQDEFSRTQRRLGELQTIYLLRSESLDPIRRIGKEPGFDQ
;
A
#
# COMPACT_ATOMS: atom_id res chain seq x y z
N MET A 1 -6.25 6.21 -19.46
CA MET A 1 -4.88 6.14 -18.89
C MET A 1 -4.64 7.40 -18.08
N GLY A 2 -4.98 7.38 -16.79
CA GLY A 2 -4.74 8.49 -15.86
C GLY A 2 -3.40 8.30 -15.16
N ALA A 3 -2.61 9.38 -15.09
CA ALA A 3 -1.27 9.40 -14.53
C ALA A 3 -1.24 8.97 -13.05
N LEU A 4 -0.65 7.80 -12.79
CA LEU A 4 -0.19 7.35 -11.46
C LEU A 4 1.13 8.07 -11.06
N SER A 5 1.30 9.34 -11.42
CA SER A 5 2.52 10.09 -11.11
C SER A 5 2.35 11.02 -9.90
N ASN A 6 3.09 10.66 -8.85
CA ASN A 6 3.89 11.58 -8.05
C ASN A 6 3.26 12.42 -6.93
N ARG A 7 2.30 11.88 -6.16
CA ARG A 7 2.07 12.36 -4.78
C ARG A 7 1.69 11.20 -3.86
N TYR A 8 2.65 10.37 -3.48
CA TYR A 8 2.36 9.29 -2.52
C TYR A 8 2.40 9.81 -1.08
N PRO A 9 1.27 9.80 -0.33
CA PRO A 9 1.23 10.10 1.11
C PRO A 9 1.99 9.06 1.97
N ALA A 10 2.38 7.93 1.37
CA ALA A 10 3.09 6.83 2.04
C ALA A 10 4.45 7.24 2.64
N LYS A 11 5.25 8.05 1.93
CA LYS A 11 6.53 8.56 2.48
C LYS A 11 6.32 9.59 3.60
N THR A 12 5.25 10.37 3.53
CA THR A 12 4.88 11.34 4.56
C THR A 12 4.50 10.62 5.85
N LEU A 13 3.72 9.54 5.75
CA LEU A 13 3.38 8.64 6.86
C LEU A 13 4.65 8.11 7.57
N LEU A 14 5.64 7.69 6.79
CA LEU A 14 6.89 7.06 7.25
C LEU A 14 7.84 8.03 7.97
N ILE A 15 8.07 9.20 7.38
CA ILE A 15 8.95 10.25 7.96
C ILE A 15 8.41 10.73 9.30
N ALA A 16 7.09 10.85 9.40
CA ALA A 16 6.49 11.41 10.58
C ALA A 16 6.21 10.39 11.69
N GLY A 17 6.01 9.10 11.36
CA GLY A 17 6.11 8.03 12.35
C GLY A 17 7.48 8.00 13.04
N ILE A 18 8.56 8.21 12.27
CA ILE A 18 9.94 8.33 12.79
C ILE A 18 10.10 9.61 13.65
N ALA A 19 9.53 10.74 13.22
CA ALA A 19 9.56 11.97 14.01
C ALA A 19 8.83 11.81 15.36
N LEU A 20 7.70 11.10 15.37
CA LEU A 20 6.97 10.77 16.59
C LEU A 20 7.81 9.92 17.55
N PHE A 21 8.44 8.87 17.02
CA PHE A 21 9.35 8.00 17.76
C PHE A 21 10.50 8.79 18.41
N ALA A 22 11.12 9.70 17.67
CA ALA A 22 12.21 10.53 18.18
C ALA A 22 11.74 11.41 19.34
N THR A 23 10.56 12.04 19.22
CA THR A 23 10.02 12.91 20.29
C THR A 23 9.60 12.15 21.55
N LEU A 24 9.10 10.92 21.41
CA LEU A 24 8.68 10.10 22.55
C LEU A 24 9.87 9.42 23.26
N SER A 25 10.85 8.93 22.51
CA SER A 25 12.02 8.22 23.06
C SER A 25 12.94 9.13 23.86
N LEU A 26 13.05 10.41 23.50
CA LEU A 26 13.86 11.40 24.21
C LEU A 26 13.26 11.85 25.55
N ALA A 27 11.99 11.54 25.82
CA ALA A 27 11.25 12.17 26.92
C ALA A 27 10.86 11.20 28.07
N GLY A 28 11.26 9.93 27.96
CA GLY A 28 10.86 8.84 28.86
C GLY A 28 11.65 8.67 30.17
N THR A 29 12.77 9.37 30.37
CA THR A 29 13.58 9.23 31.60
C THR A 29 13.28 10.36 32.60
N GLY A 30 12.41 10.11 33.57
CA GLY A 30 12.20 10.99 34.74
C GLY A 30 11.15 12.11 34.62
N SER A 31 10.22 12.01 33.66
CA SER A 31 9.19 13.05 33.43
C SER A 31 8.04 13.02 34.45
N SER A 32 7.68 14.18 35.01
CA SER A 32 6.54 14.35 35.93
C SER A 32 5.18 13.97 35.29
N ALA A 33 4.17 13.68 36.10
CA ALA A 33 2.82 13.34 35.62
C ALA A 33 2.25 14.38 34.64
N SER A 34 2.46 15.68 34.90
CA SER A 34 2.04 16.75 33.99
C SER A 34 2.76 16.74 32.64
N ARG A 35 4.02 16.29 32.59
CA ARG A 35 4.76 16.13 31.31
C ARG A 35 4.25 14.92 30.54
N GLN A 36 3.97 13.81 31.21
CA GLN A 36 3.41 12.62 30.58
C GLN A 36 2.02 12.89 29.98
N HIS A 37 1.18 13.67 30.67
CA HIS A 37 -0.13 14.05 30.14
C HIS A 37 -0.03 14.89 28.85
N ARG A 38 0.83 15.93 28.81
CA ARG A 38 1.06 16.71 27.59
C ARG A 38 1.64 15.89 26.44
N GLN A 39 2.46 14.88 26.75
CA GLN A 39 2.98 13.95 25.74
C GLN A 39 1.88 13.06 25.17
N TRP A 40 0.97 12.61 26.03
CA TRP A 40 -0.22 11.88 25.61
C TRP A 40 -1.10 12.72 24.70
N ASP A 41 -1.38 13.98 25.07
CA ASP A 41 -2.17 14.89 24.23
C ASP A 41 -1.56 15.08 22.83
N ARG A 42 -0.23 15.24 22.76
CA ARG A 42 0.50 15.34 21.49
C ARG A 42 0.45 14.04 20.69
N LEU A 43 0.66 12.90 21.35
CA LEU A 43 0.59 11.59 20.73
C LEU A 43 -0.81 11.31 20.17
N SER A 44 -1.86 11.61 20.94
CA SER A 44 -3.25 11.47 20.51
C SER A 44 -3.57 12.38 19.33
N ALA A 45 -3.21 13.66 19.39
CA ALA A 45 -3.42 14.61 18.30
C ALA A 45 -2.78 14.13 17.00
N VAL A 46 -1.53 13.67 17.09
CA VAL A 46 -0.85 13.11 15.93
C VAL A 46 -1.56 11.84 15.47
N ALA A 47 -1.84 10.88 16.36
CA ALA A 47 -2.55 9.66 15.98
C ALA A 47 -3.88 9.94 15.24
N CYS A 48 -4.58 11.03 15.56
CA CYS A 48 -5.77 11.45 14.80
C CYS A 48 -5.45 11.79 13.34
N GLU A 49 -4.42 12.60 13.09
CA GLU A 49 -3.98 12.97 11.74
C GLU A 49 -3.58 11.74 10.92
N TYR A 50 -2.81 10.81 11.52
CA TYR A 50 -2.34 9.60 10.84
C TYR A 50 -3.46 8.58 10.60
N ALA A 51 -4.52 8.57 11.42
CA ALA A 51 -5.68 7.72 11.18
C ALA A 51 -6.38 8.09 9.86
N ASP A 52 -6.50 9.39 9.56
CA ASP A 52 -7.13 9.85 8.33
C ASP A 52 -6.23 9.62 7.09
N GLU A 53 -4.91 9.81 7.22
CA GLU A 53 -3.96 9.45 6.15
C GLU A 53 -3.98 7.95 5.85
N ALA A 54 -3.99 7.11 6.89
CA ALA A 54 -4.07 5.67 6.73
C ALA A 54 -5.40 5.24 6.09
N ARG A 55 -6.51 5.91 6.43
CA ARG A 55 -7.79 5.69 5.75
C ARG A 55 -7.70 5.98 4.25
N ALA A 56 -7.09 7.11 3.87
CA ALA A 56 -6.89 7.45 2.46
C ALA A 56 -6.03 6.39 1.74
N LEU A 57 -4.96 5.92 2.40
CA LEU A 57 -4.12 4.85 1.87
C LEU A 57 -4.87 3.52 1.71
N ALA A 58 -5.77 3.17 2.63
CA ALA A 58 -6.58 1.96 2.55
C ALA A 58 -7.59 2.02 1.39
N LEU A 59 -8.14 3.21 1.11
CA LEU A 59 -9.01 3.44 -0.05
C LEU A 59 -8.23 3.26 -1.36
N HIS A 60 -7.03 3.85 -1.45
CA HIS A 60 -6.18 3.68 -2.62
C HIS A 60 -5.79 2.20 -2.86
N ALA A 61 -5.45 1.46 -1.79
CA ALA A 61 -5.21 0.03 -1.90
C ALA A 61 -6.42 -0.75 -2.44
N ALA A 62 -7.64 -0.32 -2.08
CA ALA A 62 -8.87 -0.90 -2.63
C ALA A 62 -9.03 -0.59 -4.13
N GLU A 63 -8.70 0.61 -4.59
CA GLU A 63 -8.71 0.97 -6.03
C GLU A 63 -7.73 0.11 -6.85
N VAL A 64 -6.55 -0.16 -6.30
CA VAL A 64 -5.57 -1.06 -6.94
C VAL A 64 -6.12 -2.48 -7.05
N LEU A 65 -6.81 -2.99 -6.02
CA LEU A 65 -7.48 -4.29 -6.07
C LEU A 65 -8.55 -4.35 -7.17
N VAL A 66 -9.33 -3.28 -7.34
CA VAL A 66 -10.30 -3.20 -8.45
C VAL A 66 -9.59 -3.25 -9.80
N SER A 67 -8.48 -2.51 -9.96
CA SER A 67 -7.69 -2.51 -11.20
C SER A 67 -7.11 -3.88 -11.54
N ILE A 68 -6.68 -4.63 -10.52
CA ILE A 68 -6.22 -6.03 -10.66
C ILE A 68 -7.35 -6.93 -11.17
N ASP A 69 -8.54 -6.80 -10.58
CA ASP A 69 -9.71 -7.61 -10.97
C ASP A 69 -10.20 -7.28 -12.39
N THR A 70 -10.15 -5.99 -12.78
CA THR A 70 -10.41 -5.55 -14.16
C THR A 70 -9.41 -6.18 -15.13
N LEU A 71 -8.11 -6.10 -14.86
CA LEU A 71 -7.07 -6.70 -15.69
C LEU A 71 -7.25 -8.21 -15.83
N ALA A 72 -7.60 -8.90 -14.74
CA ALA A 72 -7.88 -10.34 -14.77
C ALA A 72 -9.02 -10.69 -15.74
N GLY A 73 -10.11 -9.90 -15.68
CA GLY A 73 -11.28 -10.09 -16.52
C GLY A 73 -11.04 -9.73 -17.99
N GLU A 74 -10.21 -8.72 -18.26
CA GLU A 74 -9.81 -8.35 -19.62
C GLU A 74 -8.86 -9.38 -20.22
N ALA A 75 -7.82 -9.77 -19.48
CA ALA A 75 -6.84 -10.75 -19.93
C ALA A 75 -7.47 -12.11 -20.23
N SER A 76 -8.42 -12.57 -19.41
CA SER A 76 -9.09 -13.86 -19.64
C SER A 76 -9.93 -13.90 -20.93
N ARG A 77 -10.37 -12.74 -21.44
CA ARG A 77 -11.17 -12.64 -22.67
C ARG A 77 -10.32 -12.50 -23.93
N SER A 78 -9.09 -12.00 -23.82
CA SER A 78 -8.30 -11.60 -24.99
C SER A 78 -6.89 -12.20 -25.06
N VAL A 79 -6.54 -13.09 -24.13
CA VAL A 79 -5.26 -13.81 -24.11
C VAL A 79 -5.55 -15.31 -24.18
N PRO A 80 -4.84 -16.08 -25.04
CA PRO A 80 -4.99 -17.53 -25.11
C PRO A 80 -4.84 -18.18 -23.75
N ALA A 81 -5.71 -19.15 -23.44
CA ALA A 81 -5.82 -19.73 -22.09
C ALA A 81 -4.49 -20.29 -21.54
N GLU A 82 -3.65 -20.88 -22.39
CA GLU A 82 -2.33 -21.39 -21.99
C GLU A 82 -1.38 -20.25 -21.54
N ILE A 83 -1.32 -19.15 -22.30
CA ILE A 83 -0.52 -17.96 -21.96
C ILE A 83 -1.10 -17.30 -20.72
N MET A 84 -2.43 -17.19 -20.64
CA MET A 84 -3.13 -16.62 -19.49
C MET A 84 -2.75 -17.37 -18.21
N ALA A 85 -2.82 -18.70 -18.18
CA ALA A 85 -2.50 -19.48 -16.98
C ALA A 85 -1.03 -19.35 -16.56
N ARG A 86 -0.10 -19.43 -17.52
CA ARG A 86 1.35 -19.48 -17.25
C ARG A 86 1.95 -18.10 -16.96
N GLU A 87 1.61 -17.10 -17.77
CA GLU A 87 2.31 -15.80 -17.78
C GLU A 87 1.56 -14.71 -17.00
N ILE A 88 0.25 -14.85 -16.81
CA ILE A 88 -0.57 -13.78 -16.21
C ILE A 88 -1.26 -14.25 -14.92
N GLY A 89 -1.95 -15.38 -14.94
CA GLY A 89 -2.81 -15.86 -13.86
C GLY A 89 -2.08 -16.06 -12.54
N ASN A 90 -0.97 -16.79 -12.55
CA ASN A 90 -0.17 -17.01 -11.35
C ASN A 90 0.42 -15.71 -10.78
N PRO A 91 1.12 -14.86 -11.57
CA PRO A 91 1.57 -13.55 -11.10
C PRO A 91 0.44 -12.65 -10.60
N LEU A 92 -0.69 -12.60 -11.30
CA LEU A 92 -1.83 -11.75 -10.95
C LEU A 92 -2.49 -12.19 -9.64
N ALA A 93 -2.56 -13.51 -9.39
CA ALA A 93 -3.02 -14.05 -8.12
C ALA A 93 -2.12 -13.63 -6.95
N GLN A 94 -0.79 -13.61 -7.16
CA GLN A 94 0.15 -13.11 -6.16
C GLN A 94 -0.03 -11.60 -5.92
N VAL A 95 -0.06 -10.80 -6.99
CA VAL A 95 -0.28 -9.34 -6.90
C VAL A 95 -1.59 -9.02 -6.17
N ARG A 96 -2.66 -9.79 -6.42
CA ARG A 96 -3.94 -9.67 -5.71
C ARG A 96 -3.83 -9.98 -4.21
N ARG A 97 -3.07 -11.02 -3.85
CA ARG A 97 -2.84 -11.38 -2.44
C ARG A 97 -2.07 -10.26 -1.74
N ASP A 98 -0.94 -9.84 -2.29
CA ASP A 98 -0.09 -8.79 -1.72
C ASP A 98 -0.88 -7.48 -1.51
N ALA A 99 -1.71 -7.08 -2.48
CA ALA A 99 -2.55 -5.89 -2.36
C ALA A 99 -3.66 -6.03 -1.29
N ARG A 100 -4.19 -7.24 -1.05
CA ARG A 100 -5.14 -7.49 0.05
C ARG A 100 -4.45 -7.43 1.41
N ASP A 101 -3.27 -8.03 1.51
CA ASP A 101 -2.48 -8.05 2.74
C ASP A 101 -2.06 -6.63 3.12
N PHE A 102 -1.62 -5.83 2.14
CA PHE A 102 -1.36 -4.40 2.32
C PHE A 102 -2.59 -3.64 2.82
N ARG A 103 -3.74 -3.79 2.16
CA ARG A 103 -4.99 -3.13 2.59
C ARG A 103 -5.38 -3.51 4.01
N SER A 104 -5.19 -4.77 4.38
CA SER A 104 -5.44 -5.26 5.74
C SER A 104 -4.51 -4.60 6.76
N ALA A 105 -3.20 -4.55 6.47
CA ALA A 105 -2.21 -3.88 7.32
C ALA A 105 -2.54 -2.39 7.52
N VAL A 106 -2.88 -1.67 6.44
CA VAL A 106 -3.27 -0.26 6.51
C VAL A 106 -4.53 -0.07 7.36
N ARG A 107 -5.51 -0.97 7.26
CA ARG A 107 -6.73 -0.91 8.07
C ARG A 107 -6.45 -1.17 9.56
N SER A 108 -5.60 -2.15 9.87
CA SER A 108 -5.15 -2.40 11.25
C SER A 108 -4.42 -1.20 11.83
N PHE A 109 -3.54 -0.57 11.04
CA PHE A 109 -2.86 0.66 11.42
C PHE A 109 -3.84 1.80 11.69
N GLU A 110 -4.80 2.05 10.78
CA GLU A 110 -5.81 3.11 10.95
C GLU A 110 -6.68 2.90 12.20
N ILE A 111 -7.15 1.68 12.44
CA ILE A 111 -7.88 1.34 13.67
C ILE A 111 -7.00 1.59 14.90
N GLY A 112 -5.72 1.22 14.82
CA GLY A 112 -4.78 1.45 15.89
C GLY A 112 -4.58 2.94 16.20
N MET A 113 -4.35 3.74 15.17
CA MET A 113 -4.22 5.19 15.29
C MET A 113 -5.48 5.83 15.87
N ARG A 114 -6.66 5.38 15.45
CA ARG A 114 -7.92 5.90 15.99
C ARG A 114 -8.11 5.58 17.47
N ARG A 115 -7.67 4.40 17.94
CA ARG A 115 -7.69 4.06 19.38
C ARG A 115 -6.77 4.96 20.20
N LEU A 116 -5.56 5.26 19.70
CA LEU A 116 -4.64 6.21 20.36
C LEU A 116 -5.20 7.64 20.36
N CYS A 117 -5.77 8.06 19.24
CA CYS A 117 -6.43 9.35 19.07
C CYS A 117 -7.55 9.55 20.09
N GLU A 118 -8.40 8.54 20.29
CA GLU A 118 -9.52 8.57 21.22
C GLU A 118 -9.09 8.47 22.71
N GLY A 119 -7.80 8.31 22.99
CA GLY A 119 -7.30 8.02 24.34
C GLY A 119 -7.68 6.62 24.85
N ARG A 120 -8.34 5.81 24.02
CA ARG A 120 -8.84 4.46 24.35
C ARG A 120 -7.80 3.37 24.18
N ALA A 121 -6.53 3.72 24.16
CA ALA A 121 -5.45 2.78 24.46
C ALA A 121 -5.40 2.48 25.97
N ASP A 122 -6.58 2.37 26.59
CA ASP A 122 -6.81 2.34 28.03
C ASP A 122 -6.12 1.11 28.64
N GLY A 123 -5.16 1.36 29.53
CA GLY A 123 -4.38 0.35 30.24
C GLY A 123 -2.96 0.13 29.72
N ALA A 124 -2.60 0.67 28.56
CA ALA A 124 -1.21 0.69 28.11
C ALA A 124 -0.49 1.87 28.75
N SER A 125 0.57 1.62 29.53
CA SER A 125 1.50 2.69 29.91
C SER A 125 1.97 3.45 28.65
N LEU A 126 2.38 4.72 28.76
CA LEU A 126 2.93 5.48 27.63
C LEU A 126 4.03 4.69 26.89
N ARG A 127 4.82 3.92 27.64
CA ARG A 127 5.82 2.99 27.09
C ARG A 127 5.19 1.89 26.23
N ASN A 128 4.15 1.21 26.72
CA ASN A 128 3.47 0.15 25.96
C ASN A 128 2.78 0.71 24.71
N ALA A 129 2.15 1.89 24.82
CA ALA A 129 1.53 2.57 23.69
C ALA A 129 2.58 2.95 22.62
N THR A 130 3.76 3.39 23.06
CA THR A 130 4.89 3.71 22.18
C THR A 130 5.46 2.46 21.50
N GLU A 131 5.68 1.38 22.24
CA GLU A 131 6.19 0.11 21.67
C GLU A 131 5.21 -0.48 20.65
N TRP A 132 3.93 -0.48 20.98
CA TRP A 132 2.89 -0.93 20.07
C TRP A 132 2.79 -0.05 18.81
N PHE A 133 2.88 1.28 18.96
CA PHE A 133 2.96 2.19 17.82
C PHE A 133 4.17 1.90 16.92
N ASN A 134 5.34 1.61 17.52
CA ASN A 134 6.54 1.24 16.75
C ASN A 134 6.34 -0.02 15.92
N ASN A 135 5.71 -1.04 16.50
CA ASN A 135 5.40 -2.28 15.77
C ASN A 135 4.45 -2.00 14.60
N LEU A 136 3.41 -1.19 14.83
CA LEU A 136 2.48 -0.76 13.77
C LEU A 136 3.18 0.01 12.63
N VAL A 137 4.12 0.90 12.97
CA VAL A 137 4.92 1.64 11.97
C VAL A 137 5.83 0.71 11.18
N GLN A 138 6.46 -0.27 11.82
CA GLN A 138 7.30 -1.26 11.12
C GLN A 138 6.48 -2.15 10.19
N GLU A 139 5.32 -2.63 10.64
CA GLU A 139 4.40 -3.43 9.83
C GLU A 139 3.92 -2.65 8.60
N ILE A 140 3.48 -1.41 8.75
CA ILE A 140 2.99 -0.62 7.62
C ILE A 140 4.13 -0.27 6.65
N ASN A 141 5.35 -0.01 7.12
CA ASN A 141 6.50 0.24 6.27
C ASN A 141 6.87 -0.98 5.43
N ALA A 142 6.94 -2.15 6.06
CA ALA A 142 7.17 -3.40 5.35
C ALA A 142 6.08 -3.66 4.29
N ALA A 143 4.82 -3.41 4.66
CA ALA A 143 3.68 -3.55 3.76
C ALA A 143 3.71 -2.54 2.60
N GLN A 144 4.19 -1.30 2.82
CA GLN A 144 4.35 -0.29 1.76
C GLN A 144 5.44 -0.66 0.75
N ASP A 145 6.57 -1.19 1.21
CA ASP A 145 7.65 -1.66 0.34
C ASP A 145 7.20 -2.84 -0.53
N GLU A 146 6.43 -3.76 0.08
CA GLU A 146 5.78 -4.85 -0.64
C GLU A 146 4.78 -4.33 -1.66
N PHE A 147 3.88 -3.41 -1.28
CA PHE A 147 2.90 -2.82 -2.18
C PHE A 147 3.55 -2.06 -3.35
N SER A 148 4.65 -1.34 -3.12
CA SER A 148 5.41 -0.68 -4.19
C SER A 148 6.02 -1.69 -5.17
N ARG A 149 6.38 -2.89 -4.71
CA ARG A 149 6.77 -4.00 -5.59
C ARG A 149 5.56 -4.59 -6.31
N THR A 150 4.43 -4.74 -5.63
CA THR A 150 3.15 -5.18 -6.21
C THR A 150 2.69 -4.28 -7.34
N GLN A 151 2.77 -2.95 -7.19
CA GLN A 151 2.42 -1.99 -8.25
C GLN A 151 3.33 -2.10 -9.47
N ARG A 152 4.64 -2.29 -9.26
CA ARG A 152 5.59 -2.53 -10.37
C ARG A 152 5.26 -3.82 -11.12
N ARG A 153 5.03 -4.92 -10.39
CA ARG A 153 4.60 -6.20 -10.98
C ARG A 153 3.28 -6.06 -11.74
N LEU A 154 2.33 -5.29 -11.23
CA LEU A 154 1.07 -5.03 -11.93
C LEU A 154 1.32 -4.30 -13.27
N GLY A 155 2.19 -3.29 -13.29
CA GLY A 155 2.58 -2.60 -14.53
C GLY A 155 3.28 -3.53 -15.55
N GLU A 156 4.14 -4.44 -15.07
CA GLU A 156 4.74 -5.49 -15.90
C GLU A 156 3.66 -6.41 -16.50
N LEU A 157 2.70 -6.86 -15.68
CA LEU A 157 1.60 -7.69 -16.16
C LEU A 157 0.68 -6.98 -17.14
N GLN A 158 0.41 -5.69 -16.94
CA GLN A 158 -0.31 -4.87 -17.92
C GLN A 158 0.44 -4.81 -19.25
N THR A 159 1.77 -4.71 -19.21
CA THR A 159 2.60 -4.71 -20.41
C THR A 159 2.56 -6.07 -21.12
N ILE A 160 2.70 -7.17 -20.38
CA ILE A 160 2.57 -8.53 -20.93
C ILE A 160 1.17 -8.72 -21.53
N TYR A 161 0.12 -8.34 -20.81
CA TYR A 161 -1.26 -8.38 -21.31
C TYR A 161 -1.38 -7.66 -22.65
N LEU A 162 -0.92 -6.40 -22.74
CA LEU A 162 -0.97 -5.62 -23.97
C LEU A 162 -0.24 -6.35 -25.10
N LEU A 163 1.00 -6.78 -24.86
CA LEU A 163 1.84 -7.49 -25.82
C LEU A 163 1.24 -8.81 -26.29
N ARG A 164 0.50 -9.52 -25.43
CA ARG A 164 -0.09 -10.84 -25.71
C ARG A 164 -1.51 -10.75 -26.24
N SER A 165 -2.23 -9.65 -26.01
CA SER A 165 -3.62 -9.49 -26.43
C SER A 165 -3.78 -9.68 -27.93
N GLU A 166 -4.85 -10.37 -28.33
CA GLU A 166 -5.21 -10.57 -29.75
C GLU A 166 -5.53 -9.23 -30.45
N SER A 167 -5.74 -8.15 -29.70
CA SER A 167 -5.91 -6.81 -30.27
C SER A 167 -4.68 -6.27 -31.03
N LEU A 168 -3.49 -6.87 -30.82
CA LEU A 168 -2.26 -6.56 -31.55
C LEU A 168 -2.01 -7.45 -32.78
N ASP A 169 -2.89 -8.43 -33.07
CA ASP A 169 -2.74 -9.26 -34.27
C ASP A 169 -2.67 -8.46 -35.58
N PRO A 170 -3.35 -7.31 -35.76
CA PRO A 170 -3.14 -6.45 -36.93
C PRO A 170 -1.69 -5.95 -37.05
N ILE A 171 -1.08 -5.50 -35.94
CA ILE A 171 0.31 -5.01 -35.93
C ILE A 171 1.29 -6.17 -36.16
N ARG A 172 1.04 -7.35 -35.56
CA ARG A 172 1.86 -8.55 -35.80
C ARG A 172 1.69 -9.11 -37.21
N ARG A 173 0.54 -8.89 -37.87
CA ARG A 173 0.33 -9.20 -39.29
C ARG A 173 1.11 -8.26 -40.19
N ILE A 174 1.09 -6.96 -39.91
CA ILE A 174 1.83 -5.95 -40.68
C ILE A 174 3.34 -6.30 -40.74
N GLY A 175 3.95 -6.67 -39.61
CA GLY A 175 5.35 -7.10 -39.58
C GLY A 175 5.63 -8.50 -40.18
N LYS A 176 4.62 -9.23 -40.65
CA LYS A 176 4.75 -10.53 -41.33
C LYS A 176 4.27 -10.51 -42.78
N GLU A 177 3.77 -9.37 -43.26
CA GLU A 177 3.44 -9.21 -44.67
C GLU A 177 4.75 -9.13 -45.49
N PRO A 178 4.89 -9.93 -46.55
CA PRO A 178 6.05 -9.85 -47.42
C PRO A 178 6.09 -8.45 -48.08
N GLY A 179 7.05 -7.63 -47.66
CA GLY A 179 7.20 -6.24 -48.13
C GLY A 179 7.49 -5.20 -47.04
N PHE A 180 7.45 -5.55 -45.76
CA PHE A 180 7.60 -4.63 -44.62
C PHE A 180 9.01 -4.52 -44.02
N ASP A 181 10.07 -4.88 -44.78
CA ASP A 181 11.49 -4.78 -44.39
C ASP A 181 12.17 -3.47 -44.86
N GLN A 182 11.41 -2.42 -45.21
CA GLN A 182 11.96 -1.09 -45.57
C GLN A 182 11.94 -0.12 -44.39
#